data_AF-A0A6I9XTL7-F1
#
_entry.id   AF-A0A6I9XTL7-F1
#
_cell.length_a   1.000
_cell.length_b   1.000
_cell.length_c   1.000
_cell.angle_alpha   90.00
_cell.angle_beta   90.00
_cell.angle_gamma   90.00
#
_symmetry.space_group_name_H-M   'P 1'
#
loop_
_entity.id
_entity.type
_entity.pdbx_description
1 polymer ?
#
loop_
_entity_poly.entity_id
_entity_poly.type
_entity_poly.pdbx_seq_one_letter_code
_entity_poly.pdbx_strand_id
1 'polypeptide(L)'
;MTTGQQTEKEQLFQNLLEQVVEQLSRVFKIDELKTELFNQLAMLEKRVELEGLKIVEIEKCKSDIKKMRDEMAARSTRTNCPYKYSFLDENNKFIPRRDAPSYPKYKLSQETIGALRKPTFDVWLWEPNEMLSCLEYMYHDLGLVKDFNINPITLKRWLLCIHDNYRNNPFHNFRHCFCVTQMMYSMISLCNLQAKISRMDILMLMTASVCHDLDHPGYNNTYQINARTELAVRYNDISPLENHHCAVAFQILAQPECNILSNLDNEQFKRIRQGIITLILATDMAQHAEILDSFKEILNDFAYSNEEHVTQLKMILIKCCDISNEVRPKEIAEPWVDCLLEEYFMQSDREKSEGLPVASFMDRDKVTKPTAQIGFLKFVLIPMFETVTRLFPEIEDVMLQPLWESKDRYEELKQIDDAMKEVRTAPSQFQKKKNESLTCETREK
;
A
#
# COMPACT_ATOMS: atom_id res chain seq x y z
N MET A 1 -78.53 40.77 -26.58
CA MET A 1 -77.39 41.34 -25.82
C MET A 1 -77.02 40.45 -24.63
N THR A 2 -76.91 39.12 -24.81
CA THR A 2 -76.82 38.18 -23.67
C THR A 2 -75.70 37.15 -23.81
N THR A 3 -75.02 37.06 -24.95
CA THR A 3 -73.91 36.11 -25.17
C THR A 3 -72.52 36.67 -24.91
N GLY A 4 -72.33 38.00 -24.93
CA GLY A 4 -71.03 38.64 -24.69
C GLY A 4 -70.65 38.82 -23.21
N GLN A 5 -71.63 38.94 -22.31
CA GLN A 5 -71.39 39.09 -20.87
C GLN A 5 -71.04 37.76 -20.16
N GLN A 6 -71.36 36.63 -20.78
CA GLN A 6 -71.12 35.31 -20.19
C GLN A 6 -69.68 34.85 -20.43
N THR A 7 -69.13 35.14 -21.62
CA THR A 7 -67.73 34.92 -21.99
C THR A 7 -66.75 35.80 -21.21
N GLU A 8 -67.08 37.08 -20.97
CA GLU A 8 -66.23 37.94 -20.14
C GLU A 8 -66.15 37.46 -18.68
N LYS A 9 -67.26 36.96 -18.12
CA LYS A 9 -67.28 36.42 -16.75
C LYS A 9 -66.48 35.13 -16.62
N GLU A 10 -66.56 34.23 -17.60
CA GLU A 10 -65.77 33.00 -17.63
C GLU A 10 -64.27 33.29 -17.74
N GLN A 11 -63.90 34.28 -18.53
CA GLN A 11 -62.50 34.67 -18.72
C GLN A 11 -61.92 35.36 -17.48
N LEU A 12 -62.71 36.20 -16.79
CA LEU A 12 -62.37 36.74 -15.48
C LEU A 12 -62.20 35.65 -14.43
N PHE A 13 -63.07 34.62 -14.44
CA PHE A 13 -63.00 33.51 -13.49
C PHE A 13 -61.76 32.64 -13.70
N GLN A 14 -61.38 32.36 -14.96
CA GLN A 14 -60.16 31.64 -15.31
C GLN A 14 -58.90 32.39 -14.87
N ASN A 15 -58.82 33.70 -15.12
CA ASN A 15 -57.68 34.51 -14.67
C ASN A 15 -57.55 34.53 -13.14
N LEU A 16 -58.68 34.53 -12.42
CA LEU A 16 -58.71 34.51 -10.96
C LEU A 16 -58.26 33.14 -10.41
N LEU A 17 -58.66 32.05 -11.09
CA LEU A 17 -58.19 30.69 -10.79
C LEU A 17 -56.68 30.54 -11.01
N GLU A 18 -56.13 31.06 -12.11
CA GLU A 18 -54.68 31.03 -12.37
C GLU A 18 -53.90 31.78 -11.30
N GLN A 19 -54.35 32.96 -10.88
CA GLN A 19 -53.71 33.71 -9.81
C GLN A 19 -53.73 32.97 -8.47
N VAL A 20 -54.84 32.30 -8.14
CA VAL A 20 -54.95 31.50 -6.91
C VAL A 20 -54.04 30.28 -6.97
N VAL A 21 -53.94 29.60 -8.11
CA VAL A 21 -53.02 28.46 -8.32
C VAL A 21 -51.56 28.89 -8.20
N GLU A 22 -51.20 30.06 -8.74
CA GLU A 22 -49.84 30.59 -8.64
C GLU A 22 -49.48 30.95 -7.20
N GLN A 23 -50.40 31.57 -6.45
CA GLN A 23 -50.22 31.89 -5.03
C GLN A 23 -50.08 30.63 -4.18
N LEU A 24 -50.94 29.62 -4.39
CA LEU A 24 -50.83 28.33 -3.70
C LEU A 24 -49.50 27.64 -4.02
N SER A 25 -49.06 27.64 -5.29
CA SER A 25 -47.78 27.06 -5.71
C SER A 25 -46.59 27.75 -5.05
N ARG A 26 -46.63 29.07 -4.83
CA ARG A 26 -45.60 29.80 -4.08
C ARG A 26 -45.57 29.40 -2.61
N VAL A 27 -46.73 29.24 -1.98
CA VAL A 27 -46.84 28.81 -0.58
C VAL A 27 -46.29 27.38 -0.40
N PHE A 28 -46.61 26.45 -1.31
CA PHE A 28 -46.05 25.10 -1.28
C PHE A 28 -44.53 25.08 -1.44
N LYS A 29 -43.98 25.89 -2.36
CA LYS A 29 -42.53 26.05 -2.53
C LYS A 29 -41.86 26.60 -1.26
N ILE A 30 -42.52 27.53 -0.56
CA ILE A 30 -42.02 28.08 0.71
C ILE A 30 -42.01 27.00 1.80
N ASP A 31 -43.04 26.16 1.88
CA ASP A 31 -43.13 25.11 2.89
C ASP A 31 -42.13 23.96 2.63
N GLU A 32 -41.87 23.68 1.35
CA GLU A 32 -40.81 22.75 0.92
C GLU A 32 -39.41 23.30 1.26
N LEU A 33 -39.14 24.57 0.95
CA LEU A 33 -37.93 25.29 1.37
C LEU A 33 -37.76 25.31 2.89
N LYS A 34 -38.85 25.50 3.64
CA LYS A 34 -38.84 25.50 5.11
C LYS A 34 -38.51 24.13 5.66
N THR A 35 -39.04 23.07 5.06
CA THR A 35 -38.76 21.68 5.43
C THR A 35 -37.30 21.34 5.13
N GLU A 36 -36.78 21.76 3.98
CA GLU A 36 -35.38 21.54 3.60
C GLU A 36 -34.41 22.30 4.52
N LEU A 37 -34.72 23.56 4.85
CA LEU A 37 -33.95 24.33 5.85
C LEU A 37 -33.99 23.66 7.23
N PHE A 38 -35.13 23.13 7.67
CA PHE A 38 -35.22 22.40 8.94
C PHE A 38 -34.36 21.13 8.94
N ASN A 39 -34.36 20.38 7.84
CA ASN A 39 -33.53 19.18 7.71
C ASN A 39 -32.03 19.50 7.65
N GLN A 40 -31.65 20.58 6.95
CA GLN A 40 -30.27 21.06 6.93
C GLN A 40 -29.81 21.54 8.31
N LEU A 41 -30.67 22.22 9.05
CA LEU A 41 -30.38 22.71 10.40
C LEU A 41 -30.20 21.53 11.38
N ALA A 42 -31.09 20.52 11.33
CA ALA A 42 -30.95 19.31 12.14
C ALA A 42 -29.69 18.49 11.79
N MET A 43 -29.31 18.43 10.51
CA MET A 43 -28.05 17.80 10.09
C MET A 43 -26.82 18.57 10.58
N LEU A 44 -26.87 19.90 10.57
CA LEU A 44 -25.80 20.76 11.08
C LEU A 44 -25.68 20.64 12.60
N GLU A 45 -26.78 20.61 13.35
CA GLU A 45 -26.78 20.37 14.80
C GLU A 45 -26.14 19.03 15.15
N LYS A 46 -26.52 17.95 14.46
CA LYS A 46 -25.91 16.62 14.65
C LYS A 46 -24.42 16.59 14.30
N ARG A 47 -24.01 17.37 13.29
CA ARG A 47 -22.59 17.52 12.92
C ARG A 47 -21.82 18.30 13.98
N VAL A 48 -22.42 19.35 14.56
CA VAL A 48 -21.84 20.11 15.67
C VAL A 48 -21.71 19.25 16.92
N GLU A 49 -22.70 18.40 17.23
CA GLU A 49 -22.60 17.43 18.34
C GLU A 49 -21.48 16.41 18.12
N LEU A 50 -21.35 15.86 16.90
CA LEU A 50 -20.28 14.94 16.53
C LEU A 50 -18.89 15.59 16.59
N GLU A 51 -18.75 16.83 16.11
CA GLU A 51 -17.51 17.60 16.25
C GLU A 51 -17.22 17.97 17.71
N GLY A 52 -18.25 18.21 18.53
CA GLY A 52 -18.12 18.39 19.97
C GLY A 52 -17.59 17.13 20.67
N LEU A 53 -18.09 15.94 20.29
CA LEU A 53 -17.57 14.66 20.77
C LEU A 53 -16.11 14.45 20.36
N LYS A 54 -15.74 14.80 19.12
CA LYS A 54 -14.33 14.79 18.68
C LYS A 54 -13.48 15.75 19.51
N ILE A 55 -13.98 16.93 19.89
CA ILE A 55 -13.24 17.86 20.77
C ILE A 55 -12.98 17.21 22.13
N VAL A 56 -13.95 16.50 22.72
CA VAL A 56 -13.78 15.76 23.98
C VAL A 56 -12.77 14.63 23.82
N GLU A 57 -12.82 13.88 22.71
CA GLU A 57 -11.82 12.84 22.41
C GLU A 57 -10.44 13.41 22.17
N ILE A 58 -10.33 14.57 21.52
CA ILE A 58 -9.09 15.31 21.31
C ILE A 58 -8.56 15.83 22.65
N GLU A 59 -9.41 16.31 23.57
CA GLU A 59 -9.00 16.72 24.92
C GLU A 59 -8.51 15.53 25.75
N LYS A 60 -9.19 14.39 25.65
CA LYS A 60 -8.75 13.13 26.27
C LYS A 60 -7.40 12.69 25.69
N CYS A 61 -7.26 12.71 24.36
CA CYS A 61 -6.02 12.38 23.68
C CYS A 61 -4.90 13.37 24.04
N LYS A 62 -5.18 14.67 24.16
CA LYS A 62 -4.23 15.69 24.66
C LYS A 62 -3.82 15.43 26.11
N SER A 63 -4.75 15.02 26.96
CA SER A 63 -4.48 14.63 28.36
C SER A 63 -3.61 13.38 28.42
N ASP A 64 -3.90 12.37 27.60
CA ASP A 64 -3.13 11.14 27.50
C ASP A 64 -1.73 11.41 26.93
N ILE A 65 -1.61 12.25 25.90
CA ILE A 65 -0.33 12.74 25.36
C ILE A 65 0.46 13.51 26.42
N LYS A 66 -0.20 14.36 27.22
CA LYS A 66 0.45 15.09 28.31
C LYS A 66 0.97 14.12 29.38
N LYS A 67 0.16 13.13 29.78
CA LYS A 67 0.55 12.09 30.73
C LYS A 67 1.72 11.26 30.20
N MET A 68 1.69 10.87 28.93
CA MET A 68 2.81 10.18 28.27
C MET A 68 4.07 11.06 28.18
N ARG A 69 3.93 12.37 27.90
CA ARG A 69 5.06 13.32 27.92
C ARG A 69 5.65 13.48 29.31
N ASP A 70 4.81 13.55 30.35
CA ASP A 70 5.25 13.64 31.74
C ASP A 70 5.95 12.35 32.19
N GLU A 71 5.45 11.17 31.78
CA GLU A 71 6.11 9.87 31.97
C GLU A 71 7.44 9.77 31.19
N MET A 72 7.49 10.28 29.96
CA MET A 72 8.71 10.36 29.17
C MET A 72 9.73 11.33 29.77
N ALA A 73 9.29 12.49 30.30
CA ALA A 73 10.16 13.45 30.97
C ALA A 73 10.70 12.90 32.32
N ALA A 74 9.86 12.18 33.06
CA ALA A 74 10.26 11.45 34.26
C ALA A 74 11.27 10.32 33.96
N ARG A 75 11.19 9.70 32.77
CA ARG A 75 12.22 8.75 32.28
C ARG A 75 13.46 9.45 31.72
N SER A 76 13.31 10.62 31.11
CA SER A 76 14.39 11.40 30.49
C SER A 76 15.33 12.06 31.50
N THR A 77 14.91 12.26 32.75
CA THR A 77 15.82 12.67 33.86
C THR A 77 16.80 11.57 34.28
N ARG A 78 16.66 10.33 33.78
CA ARG A 78 17.61 9.22 33.99
C ARG A 78 18.51 8.89 32.80
N THR A 79 18.31 9.53 31.65
CA THR A 79 19.16 9.34 30.46
C THR A 79 19.29 10.65 29.72
N ASN A 80 20.45 11.29 29.89
CA ASN A 80 20.81 12.54 29.25
C ASN A 80 21.20 12.26 27.80
N CYS A 81 20.41 12.71 26.81
CA CYS A 81 20.86 12.83 25.42
C CYS A 81 20.05 13.93 24.70
N PRO A 82 20.69 14.97 24.10
CA PRO A 82 19.99 16.11 23.51
C PRO A 82 19.80 15.92 22.00
N TYR A 83 18.56 16.09 21.51
CA TYR A 83 18.29 16.26 20.07
C TYR A 83 17.63 17.63 19.85
N LYS A 84 18.38 18.54 19.20
CA LYS A 84 17.85 19.69 18.46
C LYS A 84 18.29 19.50 17.01
N TYR A 85 17.33 19.34 16.10
CA TYR A 85 17.56 19.42 14.67
C TYR A 85 17.47 20.88 14.23
N SER A 86 18.53 21.37 13.57
CA SER A 86 18.47 22.48 12.63
C SER A 86 19.14 22.00 11.34
N PHE A 87 18.36 21.99 10.26
CA PHE A 87 18.82 21.72 8.91
C PHE A 87 19.67 22.90 8.40
N LEU A 88 20.59 22.60 7.47
CA LEU A 88 21.61 23.44 6.80
C LEU A 88 23.04 23.28 7.35
N ASP A 89 23.76 22.25 6.87
CA ASP A 89 25.17 22.38 6.45
C ASP A 89 25.60 21.21 5.56
N GLU A 90 26.12 21.50 4.36
CA GLU A 90 26.44 20.57 3.26
C GLU A 90 27.78 19.81 3.43
N ASN A 91 28.36 19.73 4.63
CA ASN A 91 29.72 19.18 4.81
C ASN A 91 29.91 18.16 5.94
N ASN A 92 28.84 17.54 6.46
CA ASN A 92 29.01 16.58 7.55
C ASN A 92 29.17 15.14 7.04
N LYS A 93 30.40 14.61 7.19
CA LYS A 93 30.67 13.17 7.14
C LYS A 93 29.62 12.45 8.00
N PHE A 94 28.95 11.43 7.44
CA PHE A 94 28.19 10.47 8.21
C PHE A 94 29.06 9.99 9.38
N ILE A 95 28.68 10.35 10.61
CA ILE A 95 29.35 9.86 11.81
C ILE A 95 28.69 8.52 12.14
N PRO A 96 29.38 7.38 12.03
CA PRO A 96 28.84 6.12 12.49
C PRO A 96 28.60 6.22 14.00
N ARG A 97 27.38 5.91 14.45
CA ARG A 97 27.17 5.61 15.87
C ARG A 97 28.04 4.39 16.19
N ARG A 98 29.15 4.62 16.90
CA ARG A 98 30.13 3.58 17.28
C ARG A 98 29.52 2.46 18.14
N ASP A 99 28.38 2.73 18.74
CA ASP A 99 27.63 1.78 19.56
C ASP A 99 26.35 1.41 18.82
N ALA A 100 26.26 0.15 18.38
CA ALA A 100 25.00 -0.42 17.91
C ALA A 100 23.97 -0.24 19.04
N PRO A 101 22.80 0.37 18.78
CA PRO A 101 21.79 0.52 19.82
C PRO A 101 21.47 -0.85 20.43
N SER A 102 21.42 -0.93 21.75
CA SER A 102 21.09 -2.18 22.44
C SER A 102 19.58 -2.43 22.33
N TYR A 103 19.16 -3.19 21.32
CA TYR A 103 17.78 -3.69 21.24
C TYR A 103 17.58 -4.85 22.23
N PRO A 104 16.39 -5.00 22.83
CA PRO A 104 16.08 -6.17 23.64
C PRO A 104 16.32 -7.43 22.79
N LYS A 105 17.11 -8.38 23.30
CA LYS A 105 17.35 -9.64 22.60
C LYS A 105 16.01 -10.38 22.45
N TYR A 106 15.49 -10.42 21.24
CA TYR A 106 14.35 -11.25 20.91
C TYR A 106 14.84 -12.66 20.54
N LYS A 107 14.20 -13.69 21.09
CA LYS A 107 14.47 -15.09 20.75
C LYS A 107 13.24 -15.64 20.06
N LEU A 108 13.38 -15.98 18.78
CA LEU A 108 12.33 -16.62 18.00
C LEU A 108 11.98 -17.97 18.60
N SER A 109 10.69 -18.24 18.77
CA SER A 109 10.22 -19.57 19.18
C SER A 109 10.33 -20.56 18.01
N GLN A 110 10.24 -21.87 18.30
CA GLN A 110 10.26 -22.88 17.23
C GLN A 110 9.02 -22.78 16.34
N GLU A 111 7.88 -22.40 16.92
CA GLU A 111 6.64 -22.13 16.19
C GLU A 111 6.83 -20.94 15.23
N THR A 112 7.44 -19.85 15.69
CA THR A 112 7.78 -18.70 14.85
C THR A 112 8.67 -19.10 13.68
N ILE A 113 9.74 -19.86 13.96
CA ILE A 113 10.68 -20.34 12.94
C ILE A 113 9.97 -21.18 11.88
N GLY A 114 9.10 -22.11 12.31
CA GLY A 114 8.31 -22.95 11.41
C GLY A 114 7.31 -22.15 10.57
N ALA A 115 6.68 -21.14 11.16
CA ALA A 115 5.75 -20.24 10.47
C ALA A 115 6.48 -19.32 9.48
N LEU A 116 7.70 -18.88 9.79
CA LEU A 116 8.47 -17.94 8.98
C LEU A 116 8.78 -18.47 7.58
N ARG A 117 8.79 -19.80 7.38
CA ARG A 117 8.99 -20.44 6.06
C ARG A 117 7.74 -20.47 5.19
N LYS A 118 6.59 -20.03 5.69
CA LYS A 118 5.30 -20.14 5.00
C LYS A 118 4.77 -18.77 4.60
N PRO A 119 4.08 -18.64 3.45
CA PRO A 119 3.46 -17.37 3.05
C PRO A 119 2.33 -16.93 3.98
N THR A 120 1.82 -17.84 4.82
CA THR A 120 0.80 -17.58 5.84
C THR A 120 1.35 -16.90 7.10
N PHE A 121 2.64 -16.52 7.14
CA PHE A 121 3.22 -15.79 8.26
C PHE A 121 2.53 -14.44 8.43
N ASP A 122 1.92 -14.22 9.60
CA ASP A 122 1.26 -12.95 9.92
C ASP A 122 2.31 -11.87 10.20
N VAL A 123 2.53 -11.01 9.21
CA VAL A 123 3.53 -9.95 9.25
C VAL A 123 3.13 -8.80 10.19
N TRP A 124 1.87 -8.69 10.63
CA TRP A 124 1.40 -7.55 11.43
C TRP A 124 1.65 -7.70 12.92
N LEU A 125 1.95 -8.91 13.40
CA LEU A 125 2.15 -9.20 14.82
C LEU A 125 3.49 -8.69 15.39
N TRP A 126 4.43 -8.30 14.53
CA TRP A 126 5.83 -8.14 14.91
C TRP A 126 6.27 -6.69 14.94
N GLU A 127 6.96 -6.30 16.00
CA GLU A 127 7.67 -5.02 16.09
C GLU A 127 8.97 -5.04 15.26
N PRO A 128 9.55 -3.87 14.93
CA PRO A 128 10.76 -3.80 14.09
C PRO A 128 11.94 -4.65 14.59
N ASN A 129 12.19 -4.71 15.90
CA ASN A 129 13.25 -5.53 16.49
C ASN A 129 13.02 -7.04 16.31
N GLU A 130 11.76 -7.48 16.30
CA GLU A 130 11.41 -8.89 16.07
C GLU A 130 11.55 -9.24 14.60
N MET A 131 11.09 -8.36 13.69
CA MET A 131 11.32 -8.49 12.24
C MET A 131 12.81 -8.53 11.89
N LEU A 132 13.63 -7.68 12.52
CA LEU A 132 15.09 -7.72 12.37
C LEU A 132 15.69 -9.06 12.83
N SER A 133 15.19 -9.64 13.92
CA SER A 133 15.60 -10.97 14.38
C SER A 133 15.20 -12.07 13.40
N CYS A 134 14.02 -11.97 12.78
CA CYS A 134 13.57 -12.86 11.72
C CYS A 134 14.50 -12.77 10.48
N LEU A 135 14.85 -11.56 10.03
CA LEU A 135 15.77 -11.35 8.91
C LEU A 135 17.17 -11.91 9.22
N GLU A 136 17.71 -11.64 10.41
CA GLU A 136 18.97 -12.23 10.87
C GLU A 136 18.92 -13.76 10.80
N TYR A 137 17.85 -14.35 11.33
CA TYR A 137 17.66 -15.80 11.33
C TYR A 137 17.63 -16.38 9.91
N MET A 138 16.94 -15.75 8.96
CA MET A 138 16.90 -16.23 7.56
C MET A 138 18.30 -16.37 6.94
N TYR A 139 19.20 -15.41 7.19
CA TYR A 139 20.58 -15.47 6.68
C TYR A 139 21.39 -16.62 7.29
N HIS A 140 21.19 -16.89 8.58
CA HIS A 140 21.83 -18.02 9.26
C HIS A 140 21.27 -19.35 8.78
N ASP A 141 19.94 -19.46 8.69
CA ASP A 141 19.24 -20.67 8.34
C ASP A 141 19.50 -21.10 6.88
N LEU A 142 19.53 -20.14 5.96
CA LEU A 142 19.89 -20.39 4.56
C LEU A 142 21.38 -20.74 4.36
N GLY A 143 22.19 -20.71 5.42
CA GLY A 143 23.63 -20.99 5.38
C GLY A 143 24.49 -19.83 4.86
N LEU A 144 23.88 -18.69 4.50
CA LEU A 144 24.58 -17.56 3.87
C LEU A 144 25.68 -16.99 4.75
N VAL A 145 25.44 -16.91 6.06
CA VAL A 145 26.45 -16.44 7.03
C VAL A 145 27.69 -17.33 7.00
N LYS A 146 27.49 -18.64 6.95
CA LYS A 146 28.58 -19.62 6.96
C LYS A 146 29.30 -19.64 5.61
N ASP A 147 28.56 -19.72 4.52
CA ASP A 147 29.11 -19.93 3.18
C ASP A 147 29.88 -18.70 2.65
N PHE A 148 29.46 -17.50 3.04
CA PHE A 148 30.09 -16.24 2.63
C PHE A 148 30.91 -15.57 3.74
N ASN A 149 31.14 -16.29 4.86
CA ASN A 149 31.89 -15.80 6.01
C ASN A 149 31.38 -14.42 6.50
N ILE A 150 30.07 -14.22 6.57
CA ILE A 150 29.48 -12.95 7.02
C ILE A 150 29.71 -12.83 8.52
N ASN A 151 30.30 -11.72 8.98
CA ASN A 151 30.44 -11.49 10.41
C ASN A 151 29.03 -11.28 11.04
N PRO A 152 28.61 -12.06 12.04
CA PRO A 152 27.25 -11.94 12.61
C PRO A 152 26.94 -10.58 13.23
N ILE A 153 27.96 -9.86 13.73
CA ILE A 153 27.78 -8.49 14.25
C ILE A 153 27.61 -7.49 13.10
N THR A 154 28.36 -7.66 12.01
CA THR A 154 28.20 -6.85 10.79
C THR A 154 26.81 -7.07 10.17
N LEU A 155 26.31 -8.31 10.14
CA LEU A 155 24.95 -8.61 9.70
C LEU A 155 23.89 -7.82 10.49
N LYS A 156 24.01 -7.78 11.82
CA LYS A 156 23.11 -6.98 12.67
C LYS A 156 23.17 -5.50 12.37
N ARG A 157 24.38 -4.95 12.28
CA ARG A 157 24.59 -3.53 11.99
C ARG A 157 24.05 -3.15 10.62
N TRP A 158 24.27 -4.01 9.63
CA TRP A 158 23.71 -3.85 8.30
C TRP A 158 22.18 -3.83 8.32
N LEU A 159 21.54 -4.84 8.93
CA LEU A 159 20.07 -4.88 9.04
C LEU A 159 19.48 -3.67 9.78
N LEU A 160 20.16 -3.21 10.84
CA LEU A 160 19.77 -1.97 11.54
C LEU A 160 19.90 -0.74 10.66
N CYS A 161 20.99 -0.63 9.89
CA CYS A 161 21.19 0.46 8.96
C CYS A 161 20.16 0.42 7.82
N ILE A 162 19.80 -0.76 7.32
CA ILE A 162 18.70 -0.95 6.36
C ILE A 162 17.39 -0.42 6.94
N HIS A 163 16.99 -0.89 8.13
CA HIS A 163 15.79 -0.43 8.82
C HIS A 163 15.75 1.10 8.94
N ASP A 164 16.85 1.71 9.38
CA ASP A 164 16.94 3.16 9.59
C ASP A 164 16.87 3.97 8.28
N ASN A 165 17.11 3.35 7.13
CA ASN A 165 17.00 3.97 5.81
C ASN A 165 15.69 3.63 5.07
N TYR A 166 14.79 2.86 5.68
CA TYR A 166 13.40 2.80 5.24
C TYR A 166 12.59 3.95 5.85
N ARG A 167 11.79 4.64 5.03
CA ARG A 167 10.94 5.74 5.49
C ARG A 167 9.63 5.21 6.07
N ASN A 168 8.97 6.06 6.87
CA ASN A 168 7.66 5.78 7.45
C ASN A 168 6.52 6.15 6.49
N ASN A 169 6.55 5.59 5.27
CA ASN A 169 5.45 5.74 4.32
C ASN A 169 4.30 4.78 4.69
N PRO A 170 3.05 5.04 4.26
CA PRO A 170 1.95 4.11 4.50
C PRO A 170 2.22 2.70 3.95
N PHE A 171 2.71 2.58 2.70
CA PHE A 171 2.98 1.30 2.05
C PHE A 171 4.48 0.98 1.96
N HIS A 172 5.27 1.80 1.25
CA HIS A 172 6.69 1.51 0.98
C HIS A 172 7.56 1.82 2.21
N ASN A 173 7.50 0.95 3.23
CA ASN A 173 8.17 1.07 4.53
C ASN A 173 8.91 -0.22 4.91
N PHE A 174 9.55 -0.25 6.09
CA PHE A 174 10.33 -1.40 6.52
C PHE A 174 9.50 -2.70 6.66
N ARG A 175 8.21 -2.60 6.99
CA ARG A 175 7.35 -3.80 7.06
C ARG A 175 7.10 -4.36 5.66
N HIS A 176 6.97 -3.52 4.64
CA HIS A 176 6.88 -3.98 3.25
C HIS A 176 8.17 -4.71 2.84
N CYS A 177 9.34 -4.12 3.09
CA CYS A 177 10.64 -4.80 2.94
C CYS A 177 10.69 -6.19 3.60
N PHE A 178 10.20 -6.26 4.84
CA PHE A 178 10.11 -7.52 5.57
C PHE A 178 9.17 -8.53 4.87
N CYS A 179 8.01 -8.08 4.38
CA CYS A 179 7.07 -8.94 3.64
C CYS A 179 7.70 -9.54 2.39
N VAL A 180 8.39 -8.72 1.58
CA VAL A 180 9.05 -9.15 0.34
C VAL A 180 10.15 -10.17 0.67
N THR A 181 10.99 -9.87 1.64
CA THR A 181 12.08 -10.77 2.05
C THR A 181 11.56 -12.08 2.64
N GLN A 182 10.50 -12.02 3.46
CA GLN A 182 9.89 -13.21 4.05
C GLN A 182 9.17 -14.07 3.00
N MET A 183 8.56 -13.45 1.98
CA MET A 183 8.00 -14.18 0.85
C MET A 183 9.10 -14.86 0.03
N MET A 184 10.23 -14.18 -0.22
CA MET A 184 11.39 -14.77 -0.89
C MET A 184 11.91 -15.99 -0.11
N TYR A 185 12.03 -15.89 1.21
CA TYR A 185 12.42 -17.00 2.07
C TYR A 185 11.42 -18.17 2.03
N SER A 186 10.12 -17.86 1.95
CA SER A 186 9.06 -18.86 1.77
C SER A 186 9.17 -19.55 0.41
N MET A 187 9.38 -18.80 -0.68
CA MET A 187 9.57 -19.35 -2.02
C MET A 187 10.83 -20.21 -2.12
N ILE A 188 11.95 -19.78 -1.51
CA ILE A 188 13.18 -20.58 -1.44
C ILE A 188 12.90 -21.95 -0.80
N SER A 189 12.12 -21.97 0.27
CA SER A 189 11.75 -23.20 0.98
C SER A 189 10.76 -24.05 0.18
N LEU A 190 9.66 -23.45 -0.29
CA LEU A 190 8.58 -24.12 -1.02
C LEU A 190 9.05 -24.75 -2.33
N CYS A 191 9.85 -24.01 -3.11
CA CYS A 191 10.32 -24.41 -4.43
C CYS A 191 11.67 -25.16 -4.38
N ASN A 192 12.20 -25.42 -3.18
CA ASN A 192 13.51 -26.02 -2.94
C ASN A 192 14.63 -25.39 -3.78
N LEU A 193 14.69 -24.04 -3.80
CA LEU A 193 15.59 -23.30 -4.70
C LEU A 193 17.07 -23.55 -4.38
N GLN A 194 17.42 -23.81 -3.12
CA GLN A 194 18.81 -24.11 -2.72
C GLN A 194 19.39 -25.37 -3.39
N ALA A 195 18.54 -26.26 -3.92
CA ALA A 195 18.96 -27.43 -4.69
C ALA A 195 19.06 -27.16 -6.21
N LYS A 196 18.57 -26.01 -6.68
CA LYS A 196 18.38 -25.70 -8.10
C LYS A 196 19.28 -24.56 -8.60
N ILE A 197 19.56 -23.57 -7.75
CA ILE A 197 20.41 -22.40 -8.07
C ILE A 197 21.56 -22.26 -7.07
N SER A 198 22.56 -21.45 -7.40
CA SER A 198 23.77 -21.34 -6.59
C SER A 198 23.52 -20.62 -5.25
N ARG A 199 24.42 -20.83 -4.27
CA ARG A 199 24.38 -20.08 -3.00
C ARG A 199 24.53 -18.56 -3.22
N MET A 200 25.27 -18.16 -4.25
CA MET A 200 25.43 -16.74 -4.61
C MET A 200 24.11 -16.16 -5.12
N ASP A 201 23.33 -16.93 -5.88
CA ASP A 201 22.01 -16.52 -6.34
C ASP A 201 21.03 -16.34 -5.17
N ILE A 202 21.07 -17.23 -4.17
CA ILE A 202 20.26 -17.11 -2.95
C ILE A 202 20.67 -15.85 -2.16
N LEU A 203 21.97 -15.56 -2.05
CA LEU A 203 22.45 -14.33 -1.42
C LEU A 203 21.95 -13.09 -2.18
N MET A 204 22.02 -13.07 -3.52
CA MET A 204 21.50 -11.98 -4.34
C MET A 204 20.01 -11.76 -4.13
N LEU A 205 19.19 -12.83 -4.17
CA LEU A 205 17.74 -12.76 -3.99
C LEU A 205 17.37 -12.18 -2.61
N MET A 206 17.97 -12.69 -1.54
CA MET A 206 17.71 -12.22 -0.18
C MET A 206 18.20 -10.78 0.04
N THR A 207 19.39 -10.44 -0.48
CA THR A 207 19.97 -9.10 -0.29
C THR A 207 19.20 -8.07 -1.11
N ALA A 208 18.82 -8.38 -2.35
CA ALA A 208 18.01 -7.50 -3.18
C ALA A 208 16.62 -7.27 -2.55
N SER A 209 15.96 -8.33 -2.08
CA SER A 209 14.65 -8.23 -1.41
C SER A 209 14.67 -7.28 -0.20
N VAL A 210 15.73 -7.34 0.61
CA VAL A 210 15.92 -6.45 1.79
C VAL A 210 16.22 -5.00 1.40
N CYS A 211 16.72 -4.75 0.18
CA CYS A 211 17.21 -3.45 -0.25
C CYS A 211 16.31 -2.73 -1.27
N HIS A 212 15.35 -3.42 -1.87
CA HIS A 212 14.74 -3.02 -3.14
C HIS A 212 14.01 -1.66 -3.11
N ASP A 213 13.60 -1.21 -1.93
CA ASP A 213 12.79 0.00 -1.71
C ASP A 213 13.44 1.01 -0.73
N LEU A 214 14.75 0.89 -0.53
CA LEU A 214 15.48 1.76 0.41
C LEU A 214 15.27 3.24 0.10
N ASP A 215 14.92 4.03 1.11
CA ASP A 215 14.69 5.46 1.01
C ASP A 215 13.57 5.88 0.04
N HIS A 216 12.57 5.02 -0.20
CA HIS A 216 11.40 5.34 -1.03
C HIS A 216 10.68 6.61 -0.50
N PRO A 217 10.39 7.62 -1.36
CA PRO A 217 9.88 8.91 -0.91
C PRO A 217 8.36 8.96 -0.70
N GLY A 218 7.64 7.90 -1.03
CA GLY A 218 6.18 7.83 -0.97
C GLY A 218 5.48 8.32 -2.24
N TYR A 219 6.23 8.52 -3.33
CA TYR A 219 5.72 8.99 -4.62
C TYR A 219 6.45 8.27 -5.74
N ASN A 220 5.71 7.66 -6.67
CA ASN A 220 6.26 6.76 -7.69
C ASN A 220 7.10 7.49 -8.77
N ASN A 221 7.72 6.73 -9.67
CA ASN A 221 8.52 7.25 -10.80
C ASN A 221 7.77 8.26 -11.66
N THR A 222 6.46 8.07 -11.91
CA THR A 222 5.65 9.02 -12.71
C THR A 222 5.60 10.40 -12.05
N TYR A 223 5.43 10.45 -10.72
CA TYR A 223 5.51 11.70 -9.98
C TYR A 223 6.91 12.31 -10.07
N GLN A 224 7.97 11.51 -9.85
CA GLN A 224 9.35 12.01 -9.90
C GLN A 224 9.64 12.73 -11.22
N ILE A 225 9.26 12.10 -12.34
CA ILE A 225 9.48 12.61 -13.70
C ILE A 225 8.61 13.85 -13.97
N ASN A 226 7.31 13.78 -13.70
CA ASN A 226 6.39 14.90 -13.97
C ASN A 226 6.72 16.14 -13.13
N ALA A 227 7.07 15.95 -11.86
CA ALA A 227 7.49 17.02 -10.95
C ALA A 227 8.96 17.45 -11.16
N ARG A 228 9.71 16.76 -12.04
CA ARG A 228 11.13 16.99 -12.33
C ARG A 228 11.98 17.07 -11.06
N THR A 229 11.76 16.12 -10.16
CA THR A 229 12.46 16.07 -8.88
C THR A 229 13.97 15.86 -9.10
N GLU A 230 14.75 16.06 -8.04
CA GLU A 230 16.20 15.81 -8.08
C GLU A 230 16.52 14.36 -8.49
N LEU A 231 15.71 13.38 -8.08
CA LEU A 231 15.90 11.98 -8.47
C LEU A 231 15.68 11.78 -9.97
N ALA A 232 14.61 12.34 -10.53
CA ALA A 232 14.35 12.24 -11.97
C ALA A 232 15.48 12.88 -12.80
N VAL A 233 15.95 14.07 -12.39
CA VAL A 233 17.08 14.74 -13.04
C VAL A 233 18.37 13.92 -12.91
N ARG A 234 18.66 13.37 -11.71
CA ARG A 234 19.87 12.58 -11.46
C ARG A 234 19.92 11.30 -12.29
N TYR A 235 18.78 10.65 -12.47
CA TYR A 235 18.67 9.37 -13.18
C TYR A 235 18.12 9.49 -14.60
N ASN A 236 18.00 10.72 -15.11
CA ASN A 236 17.57 11.01 -16.48
C ASN A 236 16.26 10.30 -16.86
N ASP A 237 15.29 10.33 -15.95
CA ASP A 237 13.96 9.70 -16.11
C ASP A 237 13.94 8.17 -16.29
N ILE A 238 15.08 7.48 -16.13
CA ILE A 238 15.19 6.02 -16.28
C ILE A 238 15.18 5.36 -14.90
N SER A 239 14.07 4.68 -14.56
CA SER A 239 13.81 4.04 -13.26
C SER A 239 14.40 4.81 -12.07
N PRO A 240 14.01 6.10 -11.84
CA PRO A 240 14.70 6.94 -10.85
C PRO A 240 14.71 6.38 -9.43
N LEU A 241 13.61 5.76 -9.00
CA LEU A 241 13.49 5.20 -7.66
C LEU A 241 14.33 3.93 -7.49
N GLU A 242 14.23 2.97 -8.42
CA GLU A 242 14.94 1.71 -8.33
C GLU A 242 16.47 1.91 -8.41
N ASN A 243 16.92 2.88 -9.22
CA ASN A 243 18.31 3.32 -9.22
C ASN A 243 18.73 3.95 -7.87
N HIS A 244 17.85 4.75 -7.26
CA HIS A 244 18.10 5.35 -5.95
C HIS A 244 18.19 4.29 -4.84
N HIS A 245 17.23 3.36 -4.77
CA HIS A 245 17.21 2.24 -3.82
C HIS A 245 18.52 1.46 -3.90
N CYS A 246 18.96 1.13 -5.12
CA CYS A 246 20.20 0.43 -5.36
C CYS A 246 21.43 1.26 -4.95
N ALA A 247 21.45 2.56 -5.25
CA ALA A 247 22.53 3.45 -4.84
C ALA A 247 22.67 3.51 -3.31
N VAL A 248 21.55 3.67 -2.59
CA VAL A 248 21.51 3.67 -1.11
C VAL A 248 21.97 2.32 -0.55
N ALA A 249 21.52 1.20 -1.11
CA ALA A 249 21.93 -0.14 -0.69
C ALA A 249 23.47 -0.29 -0.69
N PHE A 250 24.12 0.16 -1.77
CA PHE A 250 25.57 0.06 -1.88
C PHE A 250 26.34 1.17 -1.16
N GLN A 251 25.72 2.31 -0.86
CA GLN A 251 26.28 3.28 0.08
C GLN A 251 26.35 2.70 1.50
N ILE A 252 25.31 1.96 1.93
CA ILE A 252 25.31 1.24 3.22
C ILE A 252 26.40 0.16 3.21
N LEU A 253 26.46 -0.68 2.17
CA LEU A 253 27.48 -1.74 2.06
C LEU A 253 28.91 -1.21 1.91
N ALA A 254 29.10 0.05 1.51
CA ALA A 254 30.42 0.69 1.48
C ALA A 254 30.94 1.06 2.88
N GLN A 255 30.08 1.12 3.89
CA GLN A 255 30.48 1.36 5.28
C GLN A 255 31.08 0.06 5.86
N PRO A 256 32.35 0.05 6.32
CA PRO A 256 33.03 -1.16 6.78
C PRO A 256 32.27 -1.94 7.87
N GLU A 257 31.56 -1.24 8.75
CA GLU A 257 30.76 -1.79 9.85
C GLU A 257 29.43 -2.42 9.43
N CYS A 258 28.95 -2.13 8.21
CA CYS A 258 27.71 -2.65 7.62
C CYS A 258 27.99 -3.53 6.39
N ASN A 259 29.24 -3.72 6.00
CA ASN A 259 29.60 -4.47 4.80
C ASN A 259 29.53 -5.99 5.04
N ILE A 260 28.35 -6.58 4.84
CA ILE A 260 28.17 -8.05 4.92
C ILE A 260 28.92 -8.81 3.81
N LEU A 261 29.45 -8.11 2.80
CA LEU A 261 30.17 -8.67 1.65
C LEU A 261 31.70 -8.51 1.78
N SER A 262 32.19 -8.07 2.94
CA SER A 262 33.61 -7.69 3.14
C SER A 262 34.61 -8.82 2.95
N ASN A 263 34.16 -10.07 3.09
CA ASN A 263 35.01 -11.26 3.03
C ASN A 263 34.92 -12.00 1.69
N LEU A 264 34.21 -11.44 0.71
CA LEU A 264 34.15 -11.96 -0.65
C LEU A 264 35.40 -11.56 -1.43
N ASP A 265 35.81 -12.39 -2.39
CA ASP A 265 36.79 -11.95 -3.37
C ASP A 265 36.18 -10.94 -4.36
N ASN A 266 37.06 -10.27 -5.12
CA ASN A 266 36.65 -9.21 -6.04
C ASN A 266 35.70 -9.69 -7.15
N GLU A 267 35.85 -10.92 -7.64
CA GLU A 267 35.02 -11.45 -8.72
C GLU A 267 33.64 -11.86 -8.19
N GLN A 268 33.59 -12.47 -7.00
CA GLN A 268 32.36 -12.73 -6.27
C GLN A 268 31.59 -11.45 -5.98
N PHE A 269 32.27 -10.42 -5.46
CA PHE A 269 31.66 -9.12 -5.18
C PHE A 269 31.08 -8.47 -6.43
N LYS A 270 31.83 -8.43 -7.55
CA LYS A 270 31.32 -7.89 -8.83
C LYS A 270 30.09 -8.63 -9.30
N ARG A 271 30.10 -9.98 -9.27
CA ARG A 271 28.97 -10.81 -9.69
C ARG A 271 27.74 -10.58 -8.82
N ILE A 272 27.90 -10.56 -7.49
CA ILE A 272 26.80 -10.28 -6.54
C ILE A 272 26.27 -8.87 -6.71
N ARG A 273 27.16 -7.87 -6.86
CA ARG A 273 26.75 -6.49 -7.11
C ARG A 273 25.92 -6.37 -8.37
N GLN A 274 26.39 -6.94 -9.48
CA GLN A 274 25.66 -6.92 -10.74
C GLN A 274 24.29 -7.59 -10.62
N GLY A 275 24.23 -8.76 -9.98
CA GLY A 275 22.98 -9.46 -9.75
C GLY A 275 21.99 -8.66 -8.91
N ILE A 276 22.42 -8.07 -7.80
CA ILE A 276 21.56 -7.23 -6.95
C ILE A 276 21.05 -6.00 -7.72
N ILE A 277 21.90 -5.34 -8.52
CA ILE A 277 21.48 -4.21 -9.36
C ILE A 277 20.38 -4.66 -10.33
N THR A 278 20.59 -5.76 -11.05
CA THR A 278 19.60 -6.30 -11.99
C THR A 278 18.28 -6.62 -11.31
N LEU A 279 18.31 -7.19 -10.10
CA LEU A 279 17.09 -7.57 -9.37
C LEU A 279 16.31 -6.36 -8.84
N ILE A 280 17.00 -5.36 -8.29
CA ILE A 280 16.33 -4.14 -7.81
C ILE A 280 15.76 -3.35 -9.00
N LEU A 281 16.50 -3.19 -10.10
CA LEU A 281 15.95 -2.49 -11.27
C LEU A 281 14.76 -3.22 -11.91
N ALA A 282 14.70 -4.55 -11.78
CA ALA A 282 13.58 -5.34 -12.29
C ALA A 282 12.27 -5.12 -11.50
N THR A 283 12.30 -4.54 -10.30
CA THR A 283 11.07 -4.26 -9.54
C THR A 283 10.25 -3.12 -10.15
N ASP A 284 10.85 -2.27 -10.99
CA ASP A 284 10.12 -1.25 -11.76
C ASP A 284 8.96 -1.88 -12.55
N MET A 285 7.73 -1.48 -12.19
CA MET A 285 6.53 -2.01 -12.82
C MET A 285 6.36 -1.56 -14.27
N ALA A 286 7.07 -0.51 -14.73
CA ALA A 286 7.12 -0.15 -16.14
C ALA A 286 7.77 -1.25 -17.00
N GLN A 287 8.66 -2.06 -16.43
CA GLN A 287 9.34 -3.17 -17.11
C GLN A 287 8.60 -4.52 -16.97
N HIS A 288 7.44 -4.55 -16.29
CA HIS A 288 6.76 -5.81 -15.96
C HIS A 288 6.45 -6.67 -17.20
N ALA A 289 5.87 -6.07 -18.25
CA ALA A 289 5.49 -6.80 -19.46
C ALA A 289 6.71 -7.38 -20.19
N GLU A 290 7.77 -6.58 -20.38
CA GLU A 290 9.00 -6.99 -21.05
C GLU A 290 9.68 -8.16 -20.33
N ILE A 291 9.83 -8.07 -19.01
CA ILE A 291 10.46 -9.12 -18.19
C ILE A 291 9.63 -10.40 -18.21
N LEU A 292 8.29 -10.28 -18.07
CA LEU A 292 7.40 -11.44 -18.06
C LEU A 292 7.38 -12.15 -19.42
N ASP A 293 7.34 -11.40 -20.51
CA ASP A 293 7.33 -11.99 -21.85
C ASP A 293 8.68 -12.63 -22.20
N SER A 294 9.81 -11.98 -21.85
CA SER A 294 11.15 -12.57 -21.97
C SER A 294 11.27 -13.87 -21.18
N PHE A 295 10.68 -13.95 -19.99
CA PHE A 295 10.66 -15.18 -19.21
C PHE A 295 9.79 -16.26 -19.87
N LYS A 296 8.60 -15.91 -20.39
CA LYS A 296 7.71 -16.87 -21.08
C LYS A 296 8.38 -17.51 -22.29
N GLU A 297 9.17 -16.74 -23.05
CA GLU A 297 9.88 -17.22 -24.22
C GLU A 297 10.86 -18.35 -23.89
N ILE A 298 11.55 -18.26 -22.75
CA ILE A 298 12.55 -19.26 -22.35
C ILE A 298 11.97 -20.46 -21.60
N LEU A 299 10.68 -20.47 -21.22
CA LEU A 299 10.11 -21.49 -20.34
C LEU A 299 10.14 -22.90 -20.90
N ASN A 300 9.91 -23.06 -22.21
CA ASN A 300 9.84 -24.38 -22.84
C ASN A 300 11.21 -25.08 -22.83
N ASP A 301 12.29 -24.31 -22.92
CA ASP A 301 13.67 -24.80 -22.96
C ASP A 301 14.47 -24.34 -21.72
N PHE A 302 13.76 -24.09 -20.61
CA PHE A 302 14.36 -23.55 -19.39
C PHE A 302 15.43 -24.51 -18.85
N ALA A 303 16.58 -23.96 -18.44
CA ALA A 303 17.73 -24.73 -18.00
C ALA A 303 18.44 -24.02 -16.86
N TYR A 304 18.52 -24.69 -15.70
CA TYR A 304 19.22 -24.17 -14.51
C TYR A 304 20.74 -24.01 -14.71
N SER A 305 21.30 -24.66 -15.73
CA SER A 305 22.70 -24.49 -16.13
C SER A 305 22.95 -23.24 -16.98
N ASN A 306 21.91 -22.61 -17.52
CA ASN A 306 22.03 -21.38 -18.30
C ASN A 306 21.88 -20.16 -17.38
N GLU A 307 22.95 -19.35 -17.27
CA GLU A 307 22.99 -18.17 -16.39
C GLU A 307 21.96 -17.10 -16.78
N GLU A 308 21.64 -16.96 -18.07
CA GLU A 308 20.62 -16.02 -18.54
C GLU A 308 19.22 -16.46 -18.10
N HIS A 309 18.92 -17.76 -18.25
CA HIS A 309 17.65 -18.34 -17.80
C HIS A 309 17.48 -18.17 -16.28
N VAL A 310 18.53 -18.44 -15.51
CA VAL A 310 18.52 -18.23 -14.05
C VAL A 310 18.37 -16.75 -13.70
N THR A 311 18.94 -15.83 -14.48
CA THR A 311 18.77 -14.39 -14.27
C THR A 311 17.33 -13.96 -14.49
N GLN A 312 16.68 -14.40 -15.58
CA GLN A 312 15.26 -14.17 -15.83
C GLN A 312 14.37 -14.74 -14.73
N LEU A 313 14.64 -15.98 -14.28
CA LEU A 313 13.94 -16.58 -13.16
C LEU A 313 14.07 -15.72 -11.89
N LYS A 314 15.28 -15.27 -11.54
CA LYS A 314 15.47 -14.45 -10.33
C LYS A 314 14.73 -13.12 -10.40
N MET A 315 14.69 -12.46 -11.57
CA MET A 315 13.91 -11.24 -11.77
C MET A 315 12.42 -11.50 -11.55
N ILE A 316 11.88 -12.59 -12.09
CA ILE A 316 10.48 -12.95 -11.84
C ILE A 316 10.24 -13.28 -10.36
N LEU A 317 11.14 -14.00 -9.70
CA LEU A 317 10.99 -14.34 -8.28
C LEU A 317 10.95 -13.10 -7.37
N ILE A 318 11.83 -12.11 -7.57
CA ILE A 318 11.79 -10.88 -6.77
C ILE A 318 10.51 -10.09 -7.05
N LYS A 319 10.08 -10.00 -8.32
CA LYS A 319 8.80 -9.36 -8.67
C LYS A 319 7.60 -10.08 -8.06
N CYS A 320 7.57 -11.42 -8.07
CA CYS A 320 6.56 -12.20 -7.37
C CYS A 320 6.49 -11.83 -5.88
N CYS A 321 7.64 -11.76 -5.21
CA CYS A 321 7.70 -11.45 -3.78
C CYS A 321 7.28 -10.02 -3.47
N ASP A 322 7.70 -9.07 -4.29
CA ASP A 322 7.41 -7.63 -4.17
C ASP A 322 5.91 -7.36 -4.11
N ILE A 323 5.17 -7.87 -5.10
CA ILE A 323 3.72 -7.65 -5.20
C ILE A 323 2.87 -8.76 -4.56
N SER A 324 3.45 -9.59 -3.69
CA SER A 324 2.83 -10.81 -3.15
C SER A 324 1.76 -10.63 -2.06
N ASN A 325 1.35 -9.40 -1.72
CA ASN A 325 0.46 -9.18 -0.57
C ASN A 325 -0.83 -10.02 -0.63
N GLU A 326 -1.47 -10.10 -1.80
CA GLU A 326 -2.71 -10.87 -2.01
C GLU A 326 -2.52 -12.39 -2.06
N VAL A 327 -1.28 -12.88 -2.03
CA VAL A 327 -0.97 -14.32 -1.83
C VAL A 327 -1.22 -14.72 -0.37
N ARG A 328 -1.12 -13.76 0.55
CA ARG A 328 -1.28 -14.01 1.99
C ARG A 328 -2.76 -14.22 2.34
N PRO A 329 -3.04 -14.86 3.50
CA PRO A 329 -4.39 -14.91 4.04
C PRO A 329 -5.05 -13.53 4.08
N LYS A 330 -6.35 -13.48 3.83
CA LYS A 330 -7.13 -12.24 3.69
C LYS A 330 -6.87 -11.25 4.82
N GLU A 331 -6.86 -11.72 6.07
CA GLU A 331 -6.72 -10.89 7.26
C GLU A 331 -5.35 -10.20 7.31
N ILE A 332 -4.35 -10.77 6.64
CA ILE A 332 -3.00 -10.24 6.53
C ILE A 332 -2.85 -9.36 5.28
N ALA A 333 -3.47 -9.75 4.17
CA ALA A 333 -3.41 -9.03 2.90
C ALA A 333 -4.23 -7.72 2.91
N GLU A 334 -5.43 -7.76 3.48
CA GLU A 334 -6.43 -6.69 3.36
C GLU A 334 -5.97 -5.32 3.91
N PRO A 335 -5.26 -5.23 5.06
CA PRO A 335 -4.74 -3.95 5.55
C PRO A 335 -3.70 -3.31 4.61
N TRP A 336 -2.94 -4.10 3.84
CA TRP A 336 -1.96 -3.57 2.89
C TRP A 336 -2.59 -2.77 1.76
N VAL A 337 -3.82 -3.12 1.36
CA VAL A 337 -4.53 -2.37 0.32
C VAL A 337 -4.91 -0.98 0.83
N ASP A 338 -5.27 -0.86 2.11
CA ASP A 338 -5.58 0.44 2.71
C ASP A 338 -4.32 1.31 2.78
N CYS A 339 -3.17 0.73 3.19
CA CYS A 339 -1.87 1.39 3.14
C CYS A 339 -1.48 1.84 1.72
N LEU A 340 -1.69 0.99 0.71
CA LEU A 340 -1.39 1.32 -0.69
C LEU A 340 -2.24 2.48 -1.18
N LEU A 341 -3.55 2.43 -0.92
CA LEU A 341 -4.47 3.48 -1.32
C LEU A 341 -4.19 4.79 -0.59
N GLU A 342 -3.83 4.75 0.69
CA GLU A 342 -3.40 5.94 1.43
C GLU A 342 -2.21 6.62 0.74
N GLU A 343 -1.18 5.85 0.36
CA GLU A 343 -0.01 6.39 -0.33
C GLU A 343 -0.34 6.89 -1.75
N TYR A 344 -1.16 6.16 -2.52
CA TYR A 344 -1.64 6.60 -3.83
C TYR A 344 -2.47 7.90 -3.74
N PHE A 345 -3.31 8.04 -2.73
CA PHE A 345 -4.13 9.22 -2.52
C PHE A 345 -3.29 10.41 -2.05
N MET A 346 -2.27 10.19 -1.23
CA MET A 346 -1.28 11.22 -0.91
C MET A 346 -0.59 11.76 -2.16
N GLN A 347 -0.18 10.87 -3.08
CA GLN A 347 0.41 11.27 -4.35
C GLN A 347 -0.58 12.03 -5.23
N SER A 348 -1.77 11.48 -5.47
CA SER A 348 -2.72 12.11 -6.39
C SER A 348 -3.28 13.43 -5.88
N ASP A 349 -3.47 13.58 -4.57
CA ASP A 349 -3.85 14.87 -3.96
C ASP A 349 -2.74 15.92 -4.15
N ARG A 350 -1.46 15.50 -4.03
CA ARG A 350 -0.32 16.38 -4.29
C ARG A 350 -0.23 16.76 -5.77
N GLU A 351 -0.36 15.80 -6.67
CA GLU A 351 -0.39 16.03 -8.13
C GLU A 351 -1.48 17.04 -8.50
N LYS A 352 -2.71 16.88 -7.96
CA LYS A 352 -3.81 17.85 -8.14
C LYS A 352 -3.41 19.25 -7.66
N SER A 353 -2.78 19.36 -6.50
CA SER A 353 -2.38 20.65 -5.92
C SER A 353 -1.26 21.35 -6.69
N GLU A 354 -0.36 20.57 -7.31
CA GLU A 354 0.79 21.05 -8.09
C GLU A 354 0.44 21.23 -9.59
N GLY A 355 -0.79 20.90 -10.01
CA GLY A 355 -1.23 20.97 -11.40
C GLY A 355 -0.59 19.92 -12.31
N LEU A 356 -0.15 18.79 -11.75
CA LEU A 356 0.46 17.67 -12.47
C LEU A 356 -0.60 16.66 -12.95
N PRO A 357 -0.30 15.83 -13.97
CA PRO A 357 -1.18 14.76 -14.41
C PRO A 357 -1.45 13.75 -13.29
N VAL A 358 -2.71 13.33 -13.14
CA VAL A 358 -3.14 12.35 -12.14
C VAL A 358 -3.53 11.04 -12.82
N ALA A 359 -2.95 9.93 -12.39
CA ALA A 359 -3.33 8.61 -12.88
C ALA A 359 -4.72 8.19 -12.35
N SER A 360 -5.59 7.70 -13.24
CA SER A 360 -6.98 7.38 -12.85
C SER A 360 -7.09 6.29 -11.77
N PHE A 361 -6.12 5.38 -11.70
CA PHE A 361 -6.08 4.30 -10.70
C PHE A 361 -5.50 4.75 -9.34
N MET A 362 -5.04 6.01 -9.23
CA MET A 362 -4.61 6.64 -7.97
C MET A 362 -5.59 7.72 -7.51
N ASP A 363 -6.62 8.02 -8.31
CA ASP A 363 -7.55 9.11 -8.03
C ASP A 363 -8.59 8.68 -7.00
N ARG A 364 -8.55 9.31 -5.82
CA ARG A 364 -9.46 9.02 -4.69
C ARG A 364 -10.95 9.14 -5.03
N ASP A 365 -11.28 9.92 -6.05
CA ASP A 365 -12.67 10.14 -6.49
C ASP A 365 -13.17 8.99 -7.38
N LYS A 366 -12.27 8.15 -7.89
CA LYS A 366 -12.57 7.08 -8.86
C LYS A 366 -12.29 5.68 -8.32
N VAL A 367 -11.36 5.56 -7.38
CA VAL A 367 -10.83 4.27 -6.93
C VAL A 367 -11.54 3.80 -5.67
N THR A 368 -12.05 2.57 -5.71
CA THR A 368 -12.41 1.80 -4.52
C THR A 368 -11.46 0.62 -4.35
N LYS A 369 -11.36 0.11 -3.13
CA LYS A 369 -10.57 -1.08 -2.79
C LYS A 369 -10.81 -2.27 -3.74
N PRO A 370 -12.05 -2.68 -4.03
CA PRO A 370 -12.30 -3.71 -5.06
C PRO A 370 -11.75 -3.38 -6.43
N THR A 371 -11.99 -2.15 -6.92
CA THR A 371 -11.59 -1.77 -8.28
C THR A 371 -10.07 -1.72 -8.46
N ALA A 372 -9.32 -1.35 -7.42
CA ALA A 372 -7.86 -1.39 -7.42
C ALA A 372 -7.34 -2.83 -7.55
N GLN A 373 -7.92 -3.76 -6.78
CA GLN A 373 -7.39 -5.12 -6.67
C GLN A 373 -7.82 -6.05 -7.82
N ILE A 374 -9.05 -5.97 -8.33
CA ILE A 374 -9.54 -6.93 -9.35
C ILE A 374 -8.67 -6.89 -10.62
N GLY A 375 -8.39 -5.68 -11.14
CA GLY A 375 -7.58 -5.52 -12.34
C GLY A 375 -6.15 -6.00 -12.12
N PHE A 376 -5.56 -5.63 -10.98
CA PHE A 376 -4.21 -6.04 -10.61
C PHE A 376 -4.09 -7.56 -10.46
N LEU A 377 -5.06 -8.19 -9.79
CA LEU A 377 -5.12 -9.65 -9.64
C LEU A 377 -5.22 -10.37 -10.98
N LYS A 378 -6.18 -9.96 -11.83
CA LYS A 378 -6.46 -10.62 -13.11
C LYS A 378 -5.35 -10.46 -14.14
N PHE A 379 -4.75 -9.28 -14.22
CA PHE A 379 -3.90 -8.92 -15.35
C PHE A 379 -2.41 -8.84 -15.00
N VAL A 380 -2.04 -8.87 -13.71
CA VAL A 380 -0.65 -8.80 -13.27
C VAL A 380 -0.29 -10.01 -12.41
N LEU A 381 -0.93 -10.16 -11.25
CA LEU A 381 -0.57 -11.19 -10.27
C LEU A 381 -0.80 -12.62 -10.78
N ILE A 382 -2.04 -12.96 -11.14
CA ILE A 382 -2.38 -14.33 -11.56
C ILE A 382 -1.54 -14.77 -12.77
N PRO A 383 -1.43 -14.00 -13.88
CA PRO A 383 -0.62 -14.42 -15.02
C PRO A 383 0.86 -14.63 -14.69
N MET A 384 1.43 -13.80 -13.80
CA MET A 384 2.82 -13.94 -13.37
C MET A 384 3.01 -15.21 -12.54
N PHE A 385 2.14 -15.48 -11.57
CA PHE A 385 2.24 -16.69 -10.74
C PHE A 385 1.94 -17.97 -11.55
N GLU A 386 0.97 -17.97 -12.47
CA GLU A 386 0.73 -19.06 -13.42
C GLU A 386 1.98 -19.41 -14.23
N THR A 387 2.71 -18.37 -14.66
CA THR A 387 3.94 -18.53 -15.42
C THR A 387 5.03 -19.21 -14.58
N VAL A 388 5.14 -18.86 -13.30
CA VAL A 388 6.10 -19.47 -12.36
C VAL A 388 5.71 -20.91 -11.99
N THR A 389 4.41 -21.20 -11.85
CA THR A 389 3.89 -22.56 -11.58
C THR A 389 4.33 -23.59 -12.63
N ARG A 390 4.60 -23.16 -13.86
CA ARG A 390 5.15 -24.05 -14.91
C ARG A 390 6.51 -24.65 -14.54
N LEU A 391 7.31 -23.97 -13.72
CA LEU A 391 8.58 -24.48 -13.19
C LEU A 391 8.45 -25.05 -11.78
N PHE A 392 7.49 -24.55 -11.00
CA PHE A 392 7.27 -24.93 -9.60
C PHE A 392 5.78 -25.20 -9.35
N PRO A 393 5.28 -26.41 -9.68
CA PRO A 393 3.88 -26.78 -9.50
C PRO A 393 3.39 -26.61 -8.05
N GLU A 394 4.29 -26.67 -7.07
CA GLU A 394 4.01 -26.51 -5.64
C GLU A 394 3.45 -25.12 -5.28
N ILE A 395 3.61 -24.13 -6.17
CA ILE A 395 3.07 -22.77 -6.01
C ILE A 395 1.56 -22.72 -6.23
N GLU A 396 0.99 -23.63 -7.02
CA GLU A 396 -0.43 -23.58 -7.41
C GLU A 396 -1.34 -23.57 -6.17
N ASP A 397 -1.24 -24.61 -5.35
CA ASP A 397 -2.07 -24.77 -4.14
C ASP A 397 -1.75 -23.73 -3.06
N VAL A 398 -0.49 -23.32 -2.97
CA VAL A 398 0.00 -22.50 -1.84
C VAL A 398 -0.13 -21.01 -2.10
N MET A 399 -0.08 -20.58 -3.37
CA MET A 399 -0.03 -19.17 -3.73
C MET A 399 -1.05 -18.77 -4.80
N LEU A 400 -1.29 -19.60 -5.80
CA LEU A 400 -2.23 -19.26 -6.88
C LEU A 400 -3.69 -19.41 -6.41
N GLN A 401 -3.99 -20.44 -5.62
CA GLN A 401 -5.30 -20.67 -5.03
C GLN A 401 -5.78 -19.47 -4.17
N PRO A 402 -4.99 -18.92 -3.21
CA PRO A 402 -5.34 -17.69 -2.51
C PRO A 402 -5.60 -16.48 -3.42
N LEU A 403 -4.88 -16.36 -4.55
CA LEU A 403 -5.09 -15.25 -5.50
C LEU A 403 -6.44 -15.38 -6.21
N TRP A 404 -6.86 -16.59 -6.60
CA TRP A 404 -8.20 -16.81 -7.15
C TRP A 404 -9.29 -16.50 -6.14
N GLU A 405 -9.14 -16.96 -4.89
CA GLU A 405 -10.08 -16.67 -3.80
C GLU A 405 -10.16 -15.16 -3.50
N SER A 406 -9.03 -14.45 -3.50
CA SER A 406 -9.02 -13.00 -3.29
C SER A 406 -9.68 -12.26 -4.45
N LYS A 407 -9.44 -12.69 -5.70
CA LYS A 407 -10.11 -12.14 -6.89
C LYS A 407 -11.62 -12.27 -6.79
N ASP A 408 -12.12 -13.47 -6.52
CA ASP A 408 -13.57 -13.74 -6.42
C ASP A 408 -14.20 -12.89 -5.30
N ARG A 409 -13.55 -12.81 -4.14
CA ARG A 409 -13.99 -11.96 -3.02
C ARG A 409 -14.07 -10.48 -3.40
N TYR A 410 -13.08 -9.93 -4.10
CA TYR A 410 -13.15 -8.53 -4.52
C TYR A 410 -14.23 -8.31 -5.59
N GLU A 411 -14.46 -9.28 -6.49
CA GLU A 411 -15.56 -9.21 -7.45
C GLU A 411 -16.92 -9.17 -6.76
N GLU A 412 -17.13 -9.99 -5.73
CA GLU A 412 -18.32 -9.95 -4.87
C GLU A 412 -18.45 -8.59 -4.15
N LEU A 413 -17.36 -8.09 -3.56
CA LEU A 413 -17.36 -6.80 -2.86
C LEU A 413 -17.70 -5.65 -3.81
N LYS A 414 -17.21 -5.71 -5.07
CA LYS A 414 -17.57 -4.74 -6.10
C LYS A 414 -19.06 -4.78 -6.42
N GLN A 415 -19.66 -5.97 -6.54
CA GLN A 415 -21.10 -6.10 -6.79
C GLN A 415 -21.93 -5.50 -5.65
N ILE A 416 -21.51 -5.69 -4.40
CA ILE A 416 -22.15 -5.09 -3.23
C ILE A 416 -22.01 -3.56 -3.28
N ASP A 417 -20.83 -3.03 -3.57
CA ASP A 417 -20.58 -1.59 -3.71
C ASP A 417 -21.46 -0.96 -4.79
N ASP A 418 -21.58 -1.61 -5.95
CA ASP A 418 -22.39 -1.14 -7.07
C ASP A 418 -23.89 -1.15 -6.70
N ALA A 419 -24.38 -2.23 -6.09
CA ALA A 419 -25.76 -2.32 -5.61
C ALA A 419 -26.07 -1.24 -4.55
N MET A 420 -25.15 -0.97 -3.63
CA MET A 420 -25.31 0.10 -2.63
C MET A 420 -25.34 1.49 -3.26
N LYS A 421 -24.54 1.74 -4.31
CA LYS A 421 -24.56 3.00 -5.07
C LYS A 421 -25.89 3.17 -5.83
N GLU A 422 -26.40 2.10 -6.44
CA GLU A 422 -27.72 2.12 -7.11
C GLU A 422 -28.85 2.46 -6.12
N VAL A 423 -28.86 1.84 -4.92
CA VAL A 423 -29.86 2.15 -3.89
C VAL A 423 -29.78 3.61 -3.41
N ARG A 424 -28.57 4.18 -3.31
CA ARG A 424 -28.38 5.59 -2.91
C ARG A 424 -28.76 6.60 -3.99
N THR A 425 -28.71 6.19 -5.26
CA THR A 425 -29.02 7.05 -6.42
C THR A 425 -30.44 6.85 -6.94
N ALA A 426 -31.15 5.80 -6.50
CA ALA A 426 -32.54 5.57 -6.82
C ALA A 426 -33.44 6.68 -6.22
N PRO A 427 -34.30 7.34 -7.02
CA PRO A 427 -35.28 8.30 -6.52
C PRO A 427 -36.23 7.62 -5.52
N SER A 428 -36.47 8.25 -4.38
CA SER A 428 -37.37 7.76 -3.33
C SER A 428 -38.82 7.63 -3.81
N GLN A 429 -39.18 6.53 -4.47
CA GLN A 429 -40.57 6.21 -4.84
C GLN A 429 -41.44 5.79 -3.64
N PHE A 430 -40.89 5.76 -2.42
CA PHE A 430 -41.56 5.26 -1.22
C PHE A 430 -42.31 6.31 -0.35
N GLN A 431 -42.33 7.59 -0.73
CA GLN A 431 -43.14 8.60 -0.01
C GLN A 431 -44.54 8.83 -0.60
N LYS A 432 -44.89 8.29 -1.78
CA LYS A 432 -46.24 8.47 -2.36
C LYS A 432 -47.31 7.48 -1.88
N LYS A 433 -46.95 6.32 -1.30
CA LYS A 433 -47.95 5.32 -0.88
C LYS A 433 -48.53 5.50 0.54
N LYS A 434 -48.07 6.49 1.31
CA LYS A 434 -48.61 6.74 2.67
C LYS A 434 -49.69 7.82 2.72
N ASN A 435 -49.87 8.61 1.65
CA ASN A 435 -50.93 9.62 1.58
C ASN A 435 -52.20 9.15 0.83
N GLU A 436 -52.16 8.04 0.09
CA GLU A 436 -53.37 7.49 -0.56
C GLU A 436 -54.19 6.58 0.38
N SER A 437 -53.61 6.08 1.46
CA SER A 437 -54.30 5.24 2.46
C SER A 437 -54.98 6.02 3.59
N LEU A 438 -54.77 7.34 3.70
CA LEU A 438 -55.38 8.20 4.73
C LEU A 438 -56.57 9.03 4.22
N THR A 439 -56.90 8.99 2.93
CA THR A 439 -58.06 9.72 2.36
C THR A 439 -59.25 8.84 2.02
N CYS A 440 -59.19 7.52 2.25
CA CYS A 440 -60.32 6.62 1.96
C CYS A 440 -61.25 6.37 3.16
N GLU A 441 -60.94 6.87 4.37
CA GLU A 441 -61.75 6.64 5.59
C GLU A 441 -62.62 7.83 6.06
N THR A 442 -62.78 8.90 5.28
CA THR A 442 -63.57 10.09 5.72
C THR A 442 -64.79 10.46 4.88
N ARG A 443 -65.36 9.55 4.08
CA ARG A 443 -66.64 9.79 3.39
C ARG A 443 -67.60 8.60 3.46
N GLU A 444 -68.06 8.27 4.66
CA GLU A 444 -69.39 7.70 4.89
C GLU A 444 -70.02 8.33 6.14
N LYS A 445 -70.82 9.38 5.93
CA LYS A 445 -71.95 9.80 6.77
C LYS A 445 -72.98 10.52 5.91
#